data_AF-A0A951D4I0-F1
#
_entry.id   AF-A0A951D4I0-F1
#
_cell.length_a   1.000
_cell.length_b   1.000
_cell.length_c   1.000
_cell.angle_alpha   90.00
_cell.angle_beta   90.00
_cell.angle_gamma   90.00
#
_symmetry.space_group_name_H-M   'P 1'
#
loop_
_entity.id
_entity.type
_entity.pdbx_description
1 polymer ?
#
loop_
_entity_poly.entity_id
_entity_poly.type
_entity_poly.pdbx_seq_one_letter_code
_entity_poly.pdbx_strand_id
1 'polypeptide(L)' 'MRVEAIDEEEARRRQRNSDRARMEYVRHFYRCDPRDPRHYHMVLDSTAVPLPTCVELIVTAARAHGASGVGNARG' A
#
# COMPACT_ATOMS: atom_id res chain seq x y z
N MET A 1 12.77 16.19 2.48
CA MET A 1 11.54 16.37 1.69
C MET A 1 10.47 16.90 2.64
N ARG A 2 10.07 18.17 2.55
CA ARG A 2 8.98 18.73 3.39
C ARG A 2 7.68 18.51 2.63
N VAL A 3 6.76 17.77 3.22
CA VAL A 3 5.52 17.38 2.54
C VAL A 3 4.44 18.46 2.64
N GLU A 4 4.48 19.37 3.63
CA GLU A 4 3.68 20.60 3.66
C GLU A 4 4.15 21.49 4.83
N ALA A 5 3.92 22.80 4.78
CA ALA A 5 4.22 23.74 5.87
C ALA A 5 3.12 23.74 6.94
N ILE A 6 2.93 22.58 7.59
CA ILE A 6 1.98 22.38 8.68
C ILE A 6 2.72 21.89 9.93
N ASP A 7 2.23 22.27 11.10
CA ASP A 7 2.81 21.82 12.37
C ASP A 7 2.57 20.32 12.61
N GLU A 8 3.32 19.75 13.55
CA GLU A 8 3.31 18.31 13.84
C GLU A 8 1.94 17.82 14.34
N GLU A 9 1.22 18.66 15.09
CA GLU A 9 -0.09 18.33 15.63
C GLU A 9 -1.12 18.20 14.51
N GLU A 10 -1.13 19.17 13.59
CA GLU A 10 -1.97 19.20 12.40
C GLU A 10 -1.62 18.05 11.45
N ALA A 11 -0.34 17.75 11.26
CA ALA A 11 0.11 16.60 10.48
C ALA A 11 -0.42 15.27 11.05
N ARG A 12 -0.29 15.06 12.37
CA ARG A 12 -0.81 13.85 13.05
C ARG A 12 -2.33 13.78 12.99
N ARG A 13 -3.04 14.90 13.12
CA ARG A 13 -4.50 14.96 13.02
C ARG A 13 -4.98 14.60 11.62
N ARG A 14 -4.33 15.15 10.57
CA ARG A 14 -4.62 14.83 9.17
C ARG A 14 -4.34 13.38 8.83
N GLN A 15 -3.23 12.83 9.32
CA GLN A 15 -2.88 11.43 9.16
C GLN A 15 -3.99 10.53 9.73
N ARG A 16 -4.38 10.73 11.00
CA ARG A 16 -5.46 9.97 11.65
C ARG A 16 -6.79 10.07 10.88
N ASN A 17 -7.14 11.27 10.40
CA ASN A 17 -8.38 11.47 9.64
C ASN A 17 -8.35 10.78 8.27
N SER A 18 -7.22 10.83 7.57
CA SER A 18 -7.05 10.19 6.25
C SER A 18 -7.06 8.66 6.37
N ASP A 19 -6.43 8.13 7.41
CA ASP A 19 -6.42 6.69 7.68
C ASP A 19 -7.83 6.18 8.02
N ARG A 20 -8.58 6.94 8.83
CA ARG A 20 -9.97 6.60 9.17
C ARG A 20 -10.89 6.59 7.96
N ALA A 21 -10.79 7.58 7.08
CA ALA A 21 -11.60 7.65 5.87
C ALA A 21 -11.31 6.48 4.90
N ARG A 22 -10.05 6.05 4.79
CA ARG A 22 -9.65 4.89 3.97
C ARG A 22 -10.15 3.57 4.56
N MET A 23 -10.12 3.42 5.88
CA MET A 23 -10.60 2.20 6.55
C MET A 23 -12.12 2.01 6.42
N GLU A 24 -12.90 3.09 6.55
CA GLU A 24 -14.36 3.03 6.40
C GLU A 24 -14.77 2.69 4.95
N TYR A 25 -14.07 3.23 3.94
CA TYR A 25 -14.33 2.91 2.53
C TYR A 25 -14.12 1.42 2.21
N VAL A 26 -13.02 0.82 2.66
CA VAL A 26 -12.72 -0.59 2.38
C VAL A 26 -13.66 -1.53 3.14
N ARG A 27 -13.97 -1.20 4.40
CA ARG A 27 -14.89 -2.02 5.21
C ARG A 27 -16.32 -2.01 4.68
N HIS A 28 -16.81 -0.86 4.21
CA HIS A 28 -18.18 -0.72 3.72
C HIS A 28 -18.41 -1.49 2.40
N PHE A 29 -17.40 -1.58 1.53
CA PHE A 29 -17.54 -2.20 0.21
C PHE A 29 -17.05 -3.65 0.12
N TYR A 30 -16.04 -4.07 0.90
CA TYR A 30 -15.40 -5.38 0.72
C TYR A 30 -15.63 -6.36 1.88
N ARG A 31 -16.30 -5.96 2.97
CA ARG A 31 -16.54 -6.77 4.19
C ARG A 31 -15.29 -7.49 4.73
N CYS A 32 -14.10 -6.95 4.46
CA CYS A 32 -12.83 -7.52 4.85
C CYS A 32 -12.02 -6.49 5.65
N ASP A 33 -11.16 -6.95 6.57
CA ASP A 33 -10.28 -6.03 7.31
C ASP A 33 -9.15 -5.57 6.36
N PRO A 34 -9.05 -4.27 6.01
CA PRO A 34 -7.97 -3.74 5.17
C PRO A 34 -6.57 -3.92 5.77
N ARG A 35 -6.46 -4.27 7.05
CA ARG A 35 -5.19 -4.51 7.72
C ARG A 35 -4.77 -5.98 7.67
N ASP A 36 -5.61 -6.87 7.15
CA ASP A 36 -5.24 -8.27 7.00
C ASP A 36 -4.23 -8.42 5.86
N PRO A 37 -2.98 -8.85 6.15
CA PRO A 37 -1.94 -8.96 5.13
C PRO A 37 -2.30 -9.96 4.02
N ARG A 38 -3.22 -10.90 4.28
CA ARG A 38 -3.65 -11.92 3.32
C ARG A 38 -4.37 -11.35 2.10
N HIS A 39 -4.84 -10.10 2.17
CA HIS A 39 -5.47 -9.42 1.03
C HIS A 39 -4.47 -8.83 0.03
N TYR A 40 -3.18 -8.79 0.37
CA TYR A 40 -2.16 -8.15 -0.45
C TYR A 40 -1.04 -9.12 -0.77
N HIS A 41 -0.58 -9.12 -2.01
CA HIS A 41 0.63 -9.85 -2.40
C HIS A 41 1.89 -9.29 -1.72
N MET A 42 1.83 -8.04 -1.26
CA MET A 42 2.93 -7.33 -0.61
C MET A 42 2.41 -6.18 0.24
N VAL A 43 2.98 -6.01 1.43
CA VAL A 43 2.78 -4.86 2.32
C VAL A 43 4.13 -4.17 2.53
N LEU A 44 4.19 -2.85 2.32
CA LEU A 44 5.41 -2.05 2.45
C LEU A 44 5.19 -0.88 3.42
N ASP A 45 6.16 -0.66 4.29
CA ASP A 45 6.24 0.54 5.14
C ASP A 45 7.22 1.54 4.52
N SER A 46 6.69 2.54 3.82
CA SER A 46 7.48 3.60 3.18
C SER A 46 8.03 4.65 4.15
N THR A 47 7.75 4.52 5.46
CA THR A 47 8.37 5.32 6.52
C THR A 47 9.65 4.67 7.04
N ALA A 48 9.73 3.33 6.97
CA ALA A 48 10.91 2.55 7.30
C ALA A 48 11.82 2.28 6.09
N VAL A 49 11.26 2.25 4.88
CA VAL A 49 11.97 1.96 3.62
C VAL A 49 12.03 3.21 2.74
N PRO A 50 13.20 3.60 2.20
CA PRO A 50 13.30 4.73 1.28
C PRO A 50 12.37 4.57 0.07
N LEU A 51 11.71 5.66 -0.32
CA LEU A 51 10.74 5.66 -1.42
C LEU A 51 11.27 5.06 -2.74
N PRO A 52 12.52 5.34 -3.18
CA PRO A 52 13.07 4.71 -4.39
C PRO A 52 13.10 3.18 -4.27
N THR A 53 13.46 2.65 -3.10
CA THR A 53 13.51 1.20 -2.85
C THR A 53 12.11 0.59 -2.86
N CYS A 54 11.10 1.26 -2.29
CA CYS A 54 9.72 0.78 -2.40
C CYS A 54 9.27 0.63 -3.86
N VAL A 55 9.63 1.59 -4.72
CA VAL A 55 9.29 1.53 -6.16
C VAL A 55 9.96 0.34 -6.83
N GLU A 56 11.25 0.11 -6.59
CA GLU A 56 11.98 -1.03 -7.15
C GLU A 56 11.38 -2.38 -6.72
N LEU A 57 10.98 -2.50 -5.45
CA LEU A 57 10.34 -3.70 -4.92
C LEU A 57 9.01 -3.98 -5.63
N ILE A 58 8.17 -2.96 -5.80
CA ILE A 58 6.87 -3.08 -6.49
C ILE A 58 7.07 -3.49 -7.95
N VAL A 59 7.99 -2.83 -8.67
CA VAL A 59 8.26 -3.11 -10.09
C VAL A 59 8.80 -4.53 -10.27
N THR A 60 9.72 -4.95 -9.41
CA THR A 60 10.28 -6.31 -9.42
C THR A 60 9.19 -7.36 -9.23
N ALA A 61 8.34 -7.17 -8.21
CA ALA A 61 7.25 -8.10 -7.92
C ALA A 61 6.23 -8.17 -9.07
N ALA A 62 5.85 -7.03 -9.65
CA ALA A 62 4.92 -6.98 -10.78
C ALA A 62 5.45 -7.72 -12.01
N ARG A 63 6.75 -7.58 -12.32
CA ARG A 63 7.40 -8.29 -13.42
C ARG A 63 7.43 -9.80 -13.20
N ALA A 64 7.79 -10.24 -11.98
CA ALA A 64 7.81 -11.67 -11.64
C ALA A 64 6.40 -12.29 -11.68
N HIS A 65 5.38 -11.55 -11.24
CA HIS A 65 3.99 -11.98 -11.31
C HIS A 65 3.49 -12.10 -12.76
N GLY A 66 3.79 -11.10 -13.60
CA GLY A 66 3.45 -11.14 -15.03
C GLY A 66 4.16 -12.27 -15.79
N ALA A 67 5.42 -12.56 -15.44
CA ALA A 67 6.17 -13.70 -15.99
C ALA A 67 5.58 -15.05 -15.57
N SER A 68 5.02 -15.13 -14.36
CA SER A 68 4.34 -16.34 -13.85
C SER A 68 2.97 -16.58 -14.53
N GLY A 69 2.36 -15.55 -15.11
CA GLY A 69 1.09 -15.63 -15.84
C GLY A 69 1.17 -16.14 -17.28
N VAL A 70 2.37 -16.25 -17.87
CA VAL A 70 2.58 -16.73 -19.26
C VAL A 70 2.84 -18.26 -19.32
N GLY A 71 2.73 -18.96 -18.20
CA GLY A 71 3.09 -20.39 -18.08
C GLY A 71 1.93 -21.40 -18.08
N ASN A 72 0.66 -21.00 -18.00
CA ASN A 72 -0.45 -21.95 -17.77
C ASN A 72 -1.57 -21.89 -18.82
N ALA A 73 -1.20 -21.85 -20.10
CA ALA A 73 -2.11 -22.08 -21.22
C ALA A 73 -1.46 -23.04 -22.23
N ARG A 74 -1.21 -24.28 -21.80
CA ARG A 74 -0.96 -25.48 -22.64
C ARG A 74 -0.82 -26.70 -21.72
N GLY A 75 -1.93 -27.39 -21.55
CA GLY A 75 -2.06 -28.71 -20.94
C GLY A 75 -3.43 -29.26 -21.32
#